data_AF-A0A382HTG3-F1
#
_entry.id   AF-A0A382HTG3-F1
#
_cell.length_a   1.000
_cell.length_b   1.000
_cell.length_c   1.000
_cell.angle_alpha   90.00
_cell.angle_beta   90.00
_cell.angle_gamma   90.00
#
_symmetry.space_group_name_H-M   'P 1'
#
loop_
_entity.id
_entity.type
_entity.pdbx_description
1 polymer ?
#
loop_
_entity_poly.entity_id
_entity_poly.type
_entity_poly.pdbx_seq_one_letter_code
_entity_poly.pdbx_strand_id
1 'polypeptide(L)'
;MEKKGIQAYLPLMRQKRKWSDRMKWVELPLLPGYLFAKIELKNSIFVLQTHGVSTVVKFGGTVCVVQESVVKSIRLALEGGYELVPTEYFTNGDEVEVIEGPMKGMKGIVSERKGEEKLIIKIDALQQAIAVHIETKFLQSVGKKRAPII
;
A
#
# COMPACT_ATOMS: atom_id res chain seq x y z
N MET A 1 1.16 -6.49 21.86
CA MET A 1 2.63 -6.32 21.79
C MET A 1 3.19 -5.62 23.02
N GLU A 2 2.52 -4.60 23.55
CA GLU A 2 2.95 -3.85 24.74
C GLU A 2 3.20 -4.73 25.98
N LYS A 3 2.33 -5.71 26.24
CA LYS A 3 2.51 -6.69 27.34
C LYS A 3 3.81 -7.50 27.25
N LYS A 4 4.45 -7.54 26.07
CA LYS A 4 5.73 -8.22 25.83
C LYS A 4 6.91 -7.24 25.76
N GLY A 5 6.70 -5.95 26.08
CA GLY A 5 7.73 -4.91 25.99
C GLY A 5 8.14 -4.52 24.57
N ILE A 6 7.38 -4.96 23.55
CA ILE A 6 7.68 -4.67 22.14
C ILE A 6 7.03 -3.33 21.77
N GLN A 7 7.87 -2.38 21.36
CA GLN A 7 7.39 -1.11 20.80
C GLN A 7 6.76 -1.36 19.44
N ALA A 8 5.48 -1.01 19.31
CA ALA A 8 4.72 -1.13 18.08
C ALA A 8 4.06 0.20 17.72
N TYR A 9 3.88 0.44 16.44
CA TYR A 9 3.24 1.63 15.91
C TYR A 9 2.23 1.23 14.83
N LEU A 10 0.97 1.61 15.06
CA LEU A 10 -0.13 1.49 14.11
C LEU A 10 -0.52 2.90 13.66
N PRO A 11 -0.28 3.27 12.38
CA PRO A 11 -0.69 4.58 11.89
C PRO A 11 -2.21 4.63 11.78
N LEU A 12 -2.86 5.49 12.56
CA LEU A 12 -4.31 5.69 12.57
C LEU A 12 -4.66 7.06 12.01
N MET A 13 -5.53 7.10 11.01
CA MET A 13 -6.12 8.32 10.47
C MET A 13 -7.51 8.56 11.04
N ARG A 14 -7.91 9.82 11.22
CA ARG A 14 -9.27 10.20 11.64
C ARG A 14 -10.12 10.52 10.42
N GLN A 15 -11.26 9.84 10.30
CA GLN A 15 -12.23 10.08 9.23
C GLN A 15 -13.62 10.31 9.81
N LYS A 16 -14.40 11.24 9.23
CA LYS A 16 -15.84 11.33 9.52
C LYS A 16 -16.56 10.22 8.77
N ARG A 17 -17.22 9.30 9.48
CA ARG A 17 -18.15 8.33 8.88
C ARG A 17 -19.59 8.64 9.26
N LYS A 18 -20.47 8.52 8.26
CA LYS A 18 -21.92 8.56 8.45
C LYS A 18 -22.38 7.21 8.96
N TRP A 19 -23.04 7.22 10.10
CA TRP A 19 -23.83 6.10 10.62
C TRP A 19 -25.30 6.39 10.33
N SER A 20 -26.14 5.35 10.43
CA SER A 20 -27.57 5.41 10.08
C SER A 20 -28.31 6.63 10.66
N ASP A 21 -27.85 7.13 11.82
CA ASP A 21 -28.48 8.27 12.53
C ASP A 21 -27.51 9.43 12.85
N ARG A 22 -26.18 9.31 12.64
CA ARG A 22 -25.23 10.36 13.05
C ARG A 22 -23.90 10.34 12.30
N MET A 23 -23.21 11.49 12.21
CA MET A 23 -21.82 11.57 11.77
C MET A 23 -20.89 11.39 12.98
N LYS A 24 -19.93 10.47 12.90
CA LYS A 24 -18.92 10.27 13.95
C LYS A 24 -17.51 10.27 13.38
N TRP A 25 -16.59 10.85 14.13
CA TRP A 25 -15.16 10.66 13.89
C TRP A 25 -14.78 9.24 14.32
N VAL A 26 -14.10 8.52 13.43
CA VAL A 26 -13.56 7.19 13.68
C VAL A 26 -12.07 7.17 13.33
N GLU A 27 -11.31 6.37 14.04
CA GLU A 27 -9.91 6.09 13.75
C GLU A 27 -9.82 4.82 12.91
N LEU A 28 -9.19 4.91 11.75
CA LEU A 28 -8.97 3.79 10.84
C LEU A 28 -7.48 3.64 10.55
N PRO A 29 -6.95 2.42 10.41
CA PRO A 29 -5.56 2.21 10.00
C PRO A 29 -5.29 2.84 8.64
N LEU A 30 -4.23 3.65 8.54
CA LEU A 30 -3.72 4.17 7.27
C LEU A 30 -3.24 3.04 6.35
N LEU A 31 -2.69 1.99 6.94
CA LEU A 31 -2.24 0.78 6.26
C LEU A 31 -3.00 -0.42 6.84
N PRO A 32 -4.20 -0.74 6.32
CA PRO A 32 -5.02 -1.83 6.84
C PRO A 32 -4.27 -3.17 6.80
N GLY A 33 -4.23 -3.87 7.93
CA GLY A 33 -3.54 -5.16 8.08
C GLY A 33 -2.04 -5.08 8.38
N TYR A 34 -1.47 -3.87 8.49
CA TYR A 34 -0.06 -3.68 8.78
C TYR A 34 0.16 -2.89 10.09
N LEU A 35 1.23 -3.22 10.79
CA LEU A 35 1.77 -2.45 11.91
C LEU A 35 3.29 -2.50 11.85
N PHE A 36 3.94 -1.49 12.42
CA PHE A 36 5.40 -1.46 12.55
C PHE A 36 5.79 -1.93 13.95
N ALA A 37 6.78 -2.81 14.05
CA ALA A 37 7.32 -3.28 15.33
C ALA A 37 8.82 -3.02 15.38
N LYS A 38 9.29 -2.38 16.45
CA LYS A 38 10.73 -2.18 16.71
C LYS A 38 11.23 -3.35 17.53
N ILE A 39 11.94 -4.25 16.86
CA ILE A 39 12.49 -5.49 17.43
C ILE A 39 13.88 -5.76 16.87
N GLU A 40 14.66 -6.58 17.56
CA GLU A 40 15.80 -7.27 16.96
C GLU A 40 15.29 -8.44 16.09
N LEU A 41 15.90 -8.68 14.93
CA LEU A 41 15.45 -9.72 13.98
C LEU A 41 15.34 -11.13 14.60
N LYS A 42 16.26 -11.48 15.52
CA LYS A 42 16.25 -12.74 16.27
C LYS A 42 14.98 -12.92 17.13
N ASN A 43 14.30 -11.82 17.47
CA ASN A 43 13.10 -11.80 18.30
C ASN A 43 11.79 -11.79 17.47
N SER A 44 11.88 -11.94 16.14
CA SER A 44 10.71 -11.95 15.24
C SER A 44 9.66 -13.01 15.59
N ILE A 45 10.08 -14.15 16.14
CA ILE A 45 9.14 -15.20 16.58
C ILE A 45 8.21 -14.76 17.71
N PHE A 46 8.68 -13.88 18.61
CA PHE A 46 7.85 -13.37 19.71
C PHE A 46 6.71 -12.48 19.21
N VAL A 47 6.93 -11.81 18.07
CA VAL A 47 5.90 -11.01 17.37
C VAL A 47 4.79 -11.93 16.88
N LEU A 48 5.14 -13.03 16.21
CA LEU A 48 4.18 -14.03 15.70
C LEU A 48 3.35 -14.68 16.80
N GLN A 49 3.91 -14.87 17.99
CA GLN A 49 3.19 -15.39 19.15
C GLN A 49 2.21 -14.38 19.78
N THR A 50 2.04 -13.19 19.20
CA THR A 50 1.12 -12.18 19.72
C THR A 50 -0.25 -12.36 19.07
N HIS A 51 -1.29 -12.47 19.89
CA HIS A 51 -2.66 -12.59 19.38
C HIS A 51 -3.02 -11.42 18.44
N GLY A 52 -3.62 -11.74 17.29
CA GLY A 52 -3.95 -10.77 16.25
C GLY A 52 -2.83 -10.48 15.25
N VAL A 53 -1.63 -11.05 15.42
CA VAL A 53 -0.57 -11.02 14.41
C VAL A 53 -0.68 -12.27 13.54
N SER A 54 -0.86 -12.08 12.23
CA SER A 54 -0.86 -13.18 11.27
C SER A 54 0.56 -13.59 10.88
N THR A 55 1.42 -12.62 10.56
CA THR A 55 2.76 -12.87 10.06
C THR A 55 3.73 -11.70 10.26
N VAL A 56 5.00 -11.92 9.93
CA VAL A 56 6.01 -10.89 9.67
C VAL A 56 6.27 -10.86 8.16
N VAL A 57 6.08 -9.67 7.56
CA VAL A 57 6.28 -9.38 6.13
C VAL A 57 7.69 -9.78 5.68
N LYS A 58 7.79 -10.61 4.63
CA LYS A 58 9.06 -11.02 4.01
C LYS A 58 9.09 -10.77 2.51
N PHE A 59 10.27 -10.43 2.00
CA PHE A 59 10.59 -10.38 0.57
C PHE A 59 11.72 -11.36 0.28
N GLY A 60 11.50 -12.31 -0.64
CA GLY A 60 12.50 -13.32 -0.97
C GLY A 60 12.97 -14.17 0.22
N GLY A 61 12.08 -14.39 1.20
CA GLY A 61 12.40 -15.13 2.44
C GLY A 61 13.03 -14.28 3.56
N THR A 62 13.43 -13.04 3.27
CA THR A 62 14.05 -12.14 4.23
C THR A 62 13.02 -11.21 4.85
N VAL A 63 13.09 -11.01 6.17
CA VAL A 63 12.22 -10.08 6.90
C VAL A 63 12.40 -8.67 6.36
N CYS A 64 11.28 -8.02 6.03
CA CYS A 64 11.28 -6.64 5.57
C CYS A 64 11.65 -5.70 6.72
N VAL A 65 12.69 -4.89 6.53
CA VAL A 65 13.11 -3.86 7.50
C VAL A 65 12.72 -2.50 6.95
N VAL A 66 11.91 -1.77 7.73
CA VAL A 66 11.50 -0.40 7.42
C VAL A 66 12.41 0.56 8.19
N GLN A 67 12.95 1.56 7.50
CA GLN A 67 13.80 2.56 8.13
C GLN A 67 13.00 3.40 9.14
N GLU A 68 13.63 3.73 10.26
CA GLU A 68 12.99 4.56 11.31
C GLU A 68 12.58 5.94 10.79
N SER A 69 13.32 6.49 9.82
CA SER A 69 12.99 7.74 9.12
C SER A 69 11.62 7.68 8.44
N VAL A 70 11.31 6.59 7.75
CA VAL A 70 10.02 6.40 7.06
C VAL A 70 8.87 6.38 8.07
N VAL A 71 9.03 5.64 9.17
CA VAL A 71 8.00 5.58 10.23
C VAL A 71 7.79 6.95 10.87
N LYS A 72 8.87 7.71 11.09
CA LYS A 72 8.81 9.10 11.58
C LYS A 72 8.08 10.01 10.60
N SER A 73 8.35 9.92 9.30
CA SER A 73 7.67 10.70 8.28
C SER A 73 6.17 10.42 8.25
N ILE A 74 5.75 9.16 8.36
CA ILE A 74 4.32 8.79 8.44
C ILE A 74 3.67 9.43 9.69
N ARG A 75 4.34 9.36 10.85
CA ARG A 75 3.85 9.98 12.08
C ARG A 75 3.69 11.50 11.92
N LEU A 76 4.71 12.18 11.41
CA LEU A 76 4.68 13.62 11.17
C LEU A 76 3.58 14.03 10.19
N ALA A 77 3.33 13.23 9.15
CA ALA A 77 2.28 13.50 8.18
C ALA A 77 0.88 13.39 8.81
N LEU A 78 0.66 12.40 9.69
CA LEU A 78 -0.59 12.26 10.44
C LEU A 78 -0.79 13.39 11.46
N GLU A 79 0.26 13.76 12.20
CA GLU A 79 0.21 14.82 13.21
C GLU A 79 0.11 16.22 12.59
N GLY A 80 0.72 16.42 11.42
CA GLY A 80 0.72 17.67 10.68
C GLY A 80 -0.60 18.03 10.00
N GLY A 81 -1.62 17.17 10.10
CA GLY A 81 -2.95 17.42 9.53
C GLY A 81 -3.03 17.30 8.00
N TYR A 82 -2.06 16.63 7.38
CA TYR A 82 -2.10 16.36 5.95
C TYR A 82 -3.24 15.38 5.63
N GLU A 83 -3.87 15.55 4.48
CA GLU A 83 -4.84 14.57 3.98
C GLU A 83 -4.08 13.37 3.39
N LEU A 84 -4.12 12.25 4.11
CA LEU A 84 -3.49 11.01 3.68
C LEU A 84 -4.52 10.05 3.11
N VAL A 85 -4.35 9.73 1.83
CA VAL A 85 -5.18 8.74 1.13
C VAL A 85 -4.34 7.49 0.90
N PRO A 86 -4.79 6.29 1.34
CA PRO A 86 -4.14 5.04 0.98
C PRO A 86 -4.22 4.86 -0.55
N THR A 87 -3.07 4.75 -1.19
CA THR A 87 -2.97 4.61 -2.65
C THR A 87 -2.19 3.35 -2.99
N GLU A 88 -2.59 2.63 -4.03
CA GLU A 88 -1.80 1.51 -4.54
C GLU A 88 -0.48 2.03 -5.12
N TYR A 89 0.61 1.36 -4.77
CA TYR A 89 1.92 1.64 -5.31
C TYR A 89 2.20 0.69 -6.47
N PHE A 90 2.50 1.25 -7.65
CA PHE A 90 2.83 0.50 -8.85
C PHE A 90 4.32 0.64 -9.16
N THR A 91 4.88 -0.39 -9.77
CA THR A 91 6.25 -0.44 -10.26
C THR A 91 6.27 -0.76 -11.74
N ASN A 92 7.37 -0.40 -12.41
CA ASN A 92 7.56 -0.74 -13.82
C ASN A 92 7.41 -2.26 -14.03
N GLY A 93 6.58 -2.63 -14.99
CA GLY A 93 6.23 -4.01 -15.31
C GLY A 93 4.95 -4.52 -14.63
N ASP A 94 4.32 -3.76 -13.73
CA ASP A 94 3.06 -4.19 -13.12
C ASP A 94 1.92 -4.16 -14.14
N GLU A 95 1.17 -5.26 -14.21
CA GLU A 95 -0.05 -5.35 -15.00
C GLU A 95 -1.19 -4.66 -14.26
N VAL A 96 -1.89 -3.77 -14.96
CA VAL A 96 -2.96 -2.96 -14.40
C VAL A 96 -4.14 -2.86 -15.38
N GLU A 97 -5.31 -2.57 -14.82
CA GLU A 97 -6.55 -2.30 -15.54
C GLU A 97 -7.05 -0.92 -15.15
N VAL A 98 -7.56 -0.20 -16.14
CA VAL A 98 -8.20 1.10 -15.92
C VAL A 98 -9.61 0.86 -15.39
N ILE A 99 -9.90 1.30 -14.17
CA ILE A 99 -11.19 1.06 -13.52
C ILE A 99 -12.18 2.21 -13.69
N GLU A 100 -11.69 3.39 -14.05
CA GLU A 100 -12.48 4.61 -14.19
C GLU A 100 -11.97 5.51 -15.33
N GLY A 101 -12.84 6.42 -15.79
CA GLY A 101 -12.54 7.34 -16.88
C GLY A 101 -12.78 6.77 -18.29
N PRO A 102 -12.38 7.50 -19.34
CA PRO A 102 -12.70 7.16 -20.73
C PRO A 102 -12.11 5.83 -21.22
N MET A 103 -11.03 5.37 -20.58
CA MET A 103 -10.33 4.13 -20.94
C MET A 103 -10.70 2.96 -20.03
N LYS A 104 -11.80 3.06 -19.28
CA LYS A 104 -12.26 2.00 -18.36
C LYS A 104 -12.36 0.63 -19.05
N GLY A 105 -11.82 -0.40 -18.40
CA GLY A 105 -11.76 -1.78 -18.89
C GLY A 105 -10.51 -2.11 -19.71
N MET A 106 -9.69 -1.10 -20.07
CA MET A 106 -8.45 -1.33 -20.79
C MET A 106 -7.38 -1.86 -19.84
N LYS A 107 -6.63 -2.87 -20.30
CA LYS A 107 -5.49 -3.46 -19.59
C LYS A 107 -4.18 -2.99 -20.20
N GLY A 108 -3.16 -2.91 -19.36
CA GLY A 108 -1.85 -2.50 -19.79
C GLY A 108 -0.78 -2.79 -18.75
N ILE A 109 0.43 -2.33 -19.05
CA ILE A 109 1.60 -2.48 -18.20
C ILE A 109 2.08 -1.10 -17.80
N VAL A 110 2.36 -0.91 -16.52
CA VAL A 110 3.00 0.31 -16.01
C VAL A 110 4.44 0.35 -16.54
N SER A 111 4.80 1.42 -17.23
CA SER A 111 6.15 1.66 -17.70
C SER A 111 6.59 3.06 -17.29
N GLU A 112 7.78 3.15 -16.73
CA GLU A 112 8.42 4.42 -16.47
C GLU A 112 9.42 4.72 -17.59
N ARG A 113 9.38 5.93 -18.16
CA ARG A 113 10.40 6.40 -19.10
C ARG A 113 10.74 7.85 -18.81
N LYS A 114 12.01 8.12 -18.51
CA LYS A 114 12.53 9.46 -18.13
C LYS A 114 11.82 10.09 -16.91
N GLY A 115 11.43 9.27 -15.92
CA GLY A 115 10.77 9.76 -14.71
C GLY A 115 9.26 9.99 -14.84
N GLU A 116 8.67 9.70 -16.00
CA GLU A 116 7.22 9.76 -16.20
C GLU A 116 6.64 8.35 -16.22
N GLU A 117 5.75 8.05 -15.28
CA GLU A 117 4.94 6.84 -15.28
C GLU A 117 3.87 6.93 -16.38
N LYS A 118 3.83 5.91 -17.23
CA LYS A 118 2.87 5.79 -18.33
C LYS A 118 2.25 4.40 -18.31
N LEU A 119 0.97 4.33 -18.68
CA LEU A 119 0.32 3.07 -18.96
C LEU A 119 0.57 2.69 -20.43
N ILE A 120 1.18 1.53 -20.66
CA ILE A 120 1.36 0.97 -21.99
C ILE A 120 0.20 0.03 -22.29
N ILE A 121 -0.60 0.38 -23.29
CA ILE A 121 -1.70 -0.44 -23.78
C ILE A 121 -1.26 -1.07 -25.10
N LYS A 122 -1.23 -2.41 -25.12
CA LYS A 122 -0.91 -3.18 -26.32
C LYS A 122 -2.15 -3.33 -27.19
N ILE A 123 -1.97 -3.19 -28.50
CA ILE A 123 -2.97 -3.45 -29.52
C ILE A 123 -2.47 -4.66 -30.30
N ASP A 124 -2.74 -5.86 -29.78
CA ASP A 124 -2.14 -7.10 -30.26
C ASP A 124 -2.41 -7.36 -31.74
N ALA A 125 -3.61 -7.03 -32.22
CA ALA A 125 -4.01 -7.18 -33.62
C ALA A 125 -3.13 -6.37 -34.59
N LEU A 126 -2.53 -5.26 -34.13
CA LEU A 126 -1.69 -4.38 -34.93
C LEU A 126 -0.20 -4.53 -34.63
N GLN A 127 0.18 -5.37 -33.66
CA GLN A 127 1.54 -5.44 -33.11
C GLN A 127 2.08 -4.04 -32.71
N GLN A 128 1.20 -3.18 -32.20
CA GLN A 128 1.51 -1.82 -31.79
C GLN A 128 1.14 -1.59 -30.33
N ALA A 129 1.65 -0.50 -29.76
CA ALA A 129 1.31 -0.07 -28.41
C ALA A 129 1.19 1.46 -28.33
N ILE A 130 0.32 1.93 -27.44
CA ILE A 130 0.19 3.34 -27.11
C ILE A 130 0.60 3.58 -25.66
N ALA A 131 1.23 4.72 -25.40
CA ALA A 131 1.59 5.16 -24.06
C ALA A 131 0.62 6.26 -23.62
N VAL A 132 -0.03 6.06 -22.48
CA VAL A 132 -1.03 6.98 -21.93
C VAL A 132 -0.56 7.52 -20.59
N HIS A 133 -0.64 8.84 -20.43
CA HIS A 133 -0.51 9.49 -19.13
C HIS A 133 -1.84 9.37 -18.40
N ILE A 134 -1.83 8.63 -17.29
CA ILE A 134 -3.03 8.36 -16.49
C ILE A 134 -2.69 8.44 -15.01
N GLU A 135 -3.59 9.01 -14.22
CA GLU A 135 -3.44 9.06 -12.78
C GLU A 135 -3.58 7.65 -12.16
N THR A 136 -2.73 7.34 -11.19
CA THR A 136 -2.71 6.03 -10.50
C THR A 136 -4.04 5.70 -9.82
N LYS A 137 -4.84 6.69 -9.45
CA LYS A 137 -6.18 6.50 -8.87
C LYS A 137 -7.18 5.81 -9.81
N PHE A 138 -6.93 5.85 -11.12
CA PHE A 138 -7.77 5.17 -12.12
C PHE A 138 -7.27 3.76 -12.46
N LEU A 139 -6.17 3.32 -11.83
CA LEU A 139 -5.54 2.03 -12.09
C LEU A 139 -5.81 1.06 -10.94
N GLN A 140 -5.92 -0.21 -11.29
CA GLN A 140 -5.95 -1.32 -10.34
C GLN A 140 -5.07 -2.46 -10.86
N SER A 141 -4.33 -3.13 -9.97
CA SER A 141 -3.50 -4.27 -10.38
C SER A 141 -4.31 -5.45 -10.92
N VAL A 142 -3.87 -6.02 -12.05
CA VAL A 142 -4.44 -7.23 -12.67
C VAL A 142 -3.59 -8.42 -12.24
N GLY A 143 -3.96 -9.07 -11.12
CA GLY A 143 -3.30 -10.28 -10.65
C GLY A 143 -3.21 -10.41 -9.14
N LYS A 144 -2.71 -11.55 -8.64
CA LYS A 144 -2.28 -11.64 -7.24
C LYS A 144 -1.21 -10.58 -7.06
N LYS A 145 -1.47 -9.61 -6.18
CA LYS A 145 -0.49 -8.62 -5.72
C LYS A 145 0.87 -9.31 -5.58
N ARG A 146 1.97 -8.60 -5.84
CA ARG A 146 3.22 -8.85 -5.12
C ARG A 146 2.94 -8.57 -3.63
N ALA A 147 2.10 -9.41 -3.04
CA ALA A 147 1.90 -9.44 -1.63
C ALA A 147 3.28 -9.84 -1.10
N PRO A 148 3.82 -9.10 -0.12
CA PRO A 148 4.91 -9.65 0.65
C PRO A 148 4.52 -11.06 1.06
N ILE A 149 5.46 -12.01 0.98
CA ILE A 149 5.16 -13.38 1.35
C ILE A 149 4.76 -13.34 2.82
N ILE A 150 3.47 -13.58 3.08
CA ILE A 150 2.87 -13.71 4.40
C ILE A 150 3.28 -15.06 4.95
#